data_AF-A0A673GEJ9-F1
#
_entry.id   AF-A0A673GEJ9-F1
#
_cell.length_a   1.000
_cell.length_b   1.000
_cell.length_c   1.000
_cell.angle_alpha   90.00
_cell.angle_beta   90.00
_cell.angle_gamma   90.00
#
_symmetry.space_group_name_H-M   'P 1'
#
loop_
_entity.id
_entity.type
_entity.pdbx_description
1 polymer ?
#
loop_
_entity_poly.entity_id
_entity_poly.type
_entity_poly.pdbx_seq_one_letter_code
_entity_poly.pdbx_strand_id
1 'polypeptide(L)'
;MFWQYLLEAGWAADGKVIGVTQPRRVAATSVAGRVAEERGAYLGHEVGYSIRFDDCSDPHATRIKFLTDGMLVREMMSDPLLKKYR
;
A
#
# COMPACT_ATOMS: atom_id res chain seq x y z
N MET A 1 -3.38 -13.18 0.21
CA MET A 1 -2.71 -13.99 1.23
C MET A 1 -1.22 -13.70 1.36
N PHE A 2 -0.44 -13.49 0.30
CA PHE A 2 1.01 -13.27 0.44
C PHE A 2 1.42 -12.03 1.27
N TRP A 3 0.71 -10.91 1.12
CA TRP A 3 0.94 -9.70 1.92
C TRP A 3 0.68 -9.89 3.42
N GLN A 4 -0.23 -10.81 3.80
CA GLN A 4 -0.50 -11.14 5.20
C GLN A 4 0.75 -11.73 5.85
N TYR A 5 1.38 -12.72 5.20
CA TYR A 5 2.58 -13.36 5.72
C TYR A 5 3.75 -12.38 5.86
N LEU A 6 3.92 -11.45 4.91
CA LEU A 6 4.95 -10.42 5.01
C LEU A 6 4.68 -9.49 6.20
N LEU A 7 3.42 -9.14 6.45
CA LEU A 7 3.07 -8.29 7.57
C LEU A 7 3.33 -8.99 8.92
N GLU A 8 2.92 -10.25 9.03
CA GLU A 8 3.13 -11.08 10.22
C GLU A 8 4.62 -11.34 10.48
N ALA A 9 5.41 -11.46 9.42
CA ALA A 9 6.87 -11.54 9.50
C ALA A 9 7.55 -10.19 9.83
N GLY A 10 6.79 -9.11 10.04
CA GLY A 10 7.32 -7.82 10.47
C GLY A 10 7.89 -6.93 9.36
N TRP A 11 7.59 -7.21 8.09
CA TRP A 11 8.17 -6.44 6.96
C TRP A 11 7.65 -5.00 6.84
N ALA A 12 6.55 -4.69 7.52
CA ALA A 12 6.04 -3.31 7.69
C ALA A 12 6.27 -2.79 9.12
N ALA A 13 7.36 -3.20 9.77
CA ALA A 13 7.85 -2.59 11.00
C ALA A 13 8.69 -1.33 10.70
N ASP A 14 9.04 -0.56 11.73
CA ASP A 14 9.91 0.62 11.63
C ASP A 14 9.45 1.68 10.60
N GLY A 15 8.14 1.83 10.42
CA GLY A 15 7.55 2.76 9.47
C GLY A 15 7.65 2.33 8.00
N LYS A 16 8.09 1.09 7.73
CA LYS A 16 8.09 0.51 6.38
C LYS A 16 6.70 0.08 5.94
N VAL A 17 6.53 -0.04 4.64
CA VAL A 17 5.25 -0.36 4.00
C VAL A 17 5.41 -1.54 3.06
N ILE A 18 4.42 -2.42 3.04
CA ILE A 18 4.28 -3.46 2.03
C ILE A 18 3.49 -2.88 0.86
N GLY A 19 4.16 -2.72 -0.28
CA GLY A 19 3.53 -2.31 -1.54
C GLY A 19 2.97 -3.51 -2.29
N VAL A 20 1.71 -3.45 -2.71
CA VAL A 20 1.09 -4.48 -3.56
C VAL A 20 0.61 -3.82 -4.85
N THR A 21 1.30 -4.08 -5.95
CA THR A 21 0.90 -3.47 -7.23
C THR A 21 -0.33 -4.14 -7.83
N GLN A 22 -1.16 -3.35 -8.47
CA GLN A 22 -2.33 -3.78 -9.24
C GLN A 22 -2.37 -2.99 -10.56
N PRO A 23 -2.40 -3.64 -11.72
CA PRO A 23 -2.34 -2.95 -13.02
C PRO A 23 -3.58 -2.10 -13.33
N ARG A 24 -4.68 -2.32 -12.61
CA ARG A 24 -5.96 -1.61 -12.80
C ARG A 24 -6.32 -0.80 -11.56
N ARG A 25 -6.73 0.46 -11.78
CA ARG A 25 -7.19 1.37 -10.72
C ARG A 25 -8.29 0.75 -9.86
N VAL A 26 -9.30 0.17 -10.51
CA VAL A 26 -10.44 -0.47 -9.83
C VAL A 26 -9.99 -1.65 -8.96
N ALA A 27 -8.96 -2.39 -9.37
CA ALA A 27 -8.42 -3.49 -8.57
C ALA A 27 -7.66 -2.95 -7.35
N ALA A 28 -6.84 -1.90 -7.51
CA ALA A 28 -6.13 -1.27 -6.39
C ALA A 28 -7.10 -0.76 -5.31
N THR A 29 -8.16 -0.04 -5.71
CA THR A 29 -9.12 0.53 -4.77
C THR A 29 -10.01 -0.52 -4.12
N SER A 30 -10.60 -1.43 -4.91
CA SER A 30 -11.52 -2.45 -4.38
C SER A 30 -10.84 -3.47 -3.48
N VAL A 31 -9.61 -3.88 -3.81
CA VAL A 31 -8.86 -4.80 -2.96
C VAL A 31 -8.40 -4.11 -1.68
N ALA A 32 -7.98 -2.85 -1.73
CA ALA A 32 -7.65 -2.09 -0.52
C ALA A 32 -8.86 -1.95 0.41
N GLY A 33 -10.03 -1.60 -0.13
CA GLY A 33 -11.27 -1.52 0.64
C GLY A 33 -11.63 -2.84 1.32
N ARG A 34 -11.67 -3.94 0.55
CA ARG A 34 -11.96 -5.27 1.09
C ARG A 34 -10.95 -5.69 2.16
N VAL A 35 -9.65 -5.45 1.94
CA VAL A 35 -8.61 -5.82 2.92
C VAL A 35 -8.71 -4.95 4.18
N ALA A 36 -9.07 -3.68 4.07
CA ALA A 36 -9.34 -2.83 5.23
C ALA A 36 -10.51 -3.39 6.06
N GLU A 37 -11.62 -3.77 5.41
CA GLU A 37 -12.78 -4.39 6.05
C GLU A 37 -12.42 -5.73 6.74
N GLU A 38 -11.71 -6.63 6.04
CA GLU A 38 -11.23 -7.91 6.61
C GLU A 38 -10.35 -7.72 7.85
N ARG A 39 -9.65 -6.58 7.93
CA ARG A 39 -8.77 -6.20 9.06
C ARG A 39 -9.49 -5.43 10.17
N GLY A 40 -10.74 -5.04 9.96
CA GLY A 40 -11.45 -4.13 10.87
C GLY A 40 -10.83 -2.72 10.94
N ALA A 41 -10.13 -2.30 9.88
CA ALA A 41 -9.44 -1.02 9.81
C ALA A 41 -10.19 -0.03 8.90
N TYR A 42 -10.06 1.26 9.18
CA TYR A 42 -10.51 2.30 8.25
C TYR A 42 -9.60 2.33 7.02
N LEU A 43 -10.20 2.35 5.83
CA LEU A 43 -9.46 2.55 4.58
C LEU A 43 -8.75 3.90 4.61
N GLY A 44 -7.47 3.89 4.28
CA GLY A 44 -6.57 5.04 4.39
C GLY A 44 -5.79 5.10 5.70
N HIS A 45 -6.11 4.27 6.70
CA HIS A 45 -5.30 4.15 7.93
C HIS A 45 -4.26 3.03 7.78
N GLU A 46 -4.47 1.84 8.36
CA GLU A 46 -3.49 0.73 8.28
C GLU A 46 -3.34 0.17 6.86
N VAL A 47 -4.46 0.16 6.11
CA VAL A 47 -4.54 -0.29 4.72
C VAL A 47 -4.96 0.90 3.86
N GLY A 48 -4.21 1.18 2.80
CA GLY A 48 -4.48 2.30 1.91
C GLY A 48 -4.22 1.95 0.44
N TYR A 49 -4.51 2.90 -0.44
CA TYR A 49 -4.16 2.79 -1.85
C TYR A 49 -3.60 4.09 -2.43
N SER A 50 -2.91 3.97 -3.56
CA SER A 50 -2.51 5.12 -4.38
C SER A 50 -2.63 4.81 -5.86
N ILE A 51 -3.47 5.58 -6.53
CA ILE A 51 -3.69 5.52 -7.97
C ILE A 51 -3.46 6.92 -8.55
N ARG A 52 -3.44 7.01 -9.88
CA ARG A 52 -3.29 8.31 -10.53
C ARG A 52 -4.42 9.25 -10.09
N PHE A 53 -4.03 10.39 -9.53
CA PHE A 53 -4.89 11.48 -9.04
C PHE A 53 -5.70 11.19 -7.77
N ASP A 54 -5.45 10.08 -7.08
CA ASP A 54 -6.17 9.72 -5.87
C ASP A 54 -5.28 8.87 -4.96
N ASP A 55 -4.96 9.40 -3.79
CA ASP A 55 -4.16 8.73 -2.76
C ASP A 55 -4.95 8.72 -1.46
N CYS A 56 -5.31 7.50 -1.04
CA CYS A 56 -6.01 7.23 0.20
C CYS A 56 -5.09 6.39 1.07
N SER A 57 -4.06 7.03 1.61
CA SER A 57 -3.12 6.43 2.56
C SER A 57 -2.62 7.45 3.57
N ASP A 58 -2.36 6.99 4.79
CA ASP A 58 -1.74 7.77 5.84
C ASP A 58 -0.21 7.60 5.74
N PRO A 59 0.57 8.71 5.69
CA PRO A 59 2.02 8.65 5.58
C PRO A 59 2.72 7.88 6.70
N HIS A 60 2.12 7.82 7.89
CA HIS A 60 2.68 7.25 9.11
C HIS A 60 1.97 5.97 9.56
N ALA A 61 0.67 5.82 9.29
CA ALA A 61 -0.12 4.68 9.74
C ALA A 61 -0.28 3.58 8.67
N THR A 62 -0.20 3.89 7.38
CA THR A 62 -0.38 2.86 6.34
C THR A 62 0.79 1.90 6.29
N ARG A 63 0.48 0.62 6.55
CA ARG A 63 1.43 -0.50 6.52
C ARG A 63 1.29 -1.36 5.28
N ILE A 64 0.11 -1.35 4.65
CA ILE A 64 -0.16 -2.03 3.39
C ILE A 64 -0.72 -1.02 2.39
N LYS A 65 0.01 -0.80 1.29
CA LYS A 65 -0.38 0.15 0.25
C LYS A 65 -0.63 -0.59 -1.06
N PHE A 66 -1.86 -0.58 -1.54
CA PHE A 66 -2.20 -1.07 -2.88
C PHE A 66 -2.01 0.06 -3.89
N LEU A 67 -1.23 -0.15 -4.94
CA LEU A 67 -0.93 0.93 -5.87
C LEU A 67 -0.91 0.46 -7.31
N THR A 68 -1.13 1.36 -8.26
CA THR A 68 -0.88 1.01 -9.67
C THR A 68 0.62 1.00 -9.97
N ASP A 69 1.05 0.20 -10.94
CA ASP A 69 2.45 0.14 -11.34
C ASP A 69 2.99 1.53 -11.72
N GLY A 70 2.15 2.35 -12.38
CA GLY A 70 2.50 3.73 -12.70
C GLY A 70 2.73 4.62 -11.48
N MET A 71 2.04 4.39 -10.37
CA MET A 71 2.30 5.11 -9.12
C MET A 71 3.60 4.64 -8.47
N LEU A 72 3.90 3.34 -8.48
CA LEU A 72 5.18 2.83 -7.98
C LEU A 72 6.36 3.40 -8.79
N VAL A 73 6.26 3.41 -10.12
CA VAL A 73 7.28 4.01 -11.00
C VAL A 73 7.43 5.51 -10.70
N ARG A 74 6.33 6.23 -10.46
CA ARG A 74 6.36 7.63 -10.06
C ARG A 74 7.06 7.85 -8.71
N GLU A 75 6.78 7.01 -7.71
CA GLU A 75 7.46 7.05 -6.42
C GLU A 75 8.96 6.78 -6.59
N MET A 76 9.34 5.80 -7.40
CA MET A 76 10.75 5.48 -7.70
C MET A 76 11.48 6.62 -8.41
N MET A 77 10.81 7.44 -9.24
CA MET A 77 11.43 8.62 -9.82
C MET A 77 11.78 9.68 -8.76
N SER A 78 10.99 9.76 -7.68
CA SER A 78 11.22 10.70 -6.57
C SER A 78 12.18 10.14 -5.51
N ASP A 79 12.05 8.85 -5.18
CA ASP A 79 12.93 8.10 -4.29
C ASP A 79 13.38 6.80 -4.97
N PRO A 80 14.50 6.83 -5.72
CA PRO A 80 15.02 5.67 -6.45
C PRO A 80 15.36 4.46 -5.58
N LEU A 81 15.57 4.68 -4.27
CA LEU A 81 15.89 3.61 -3.33
C LEU A 81 14.65 3.00 -2.69
N LEU A 82 13.46 3.58 -2.93
CA LEU A 82 12.20 3.13 -2.37
C LEU A 82 12.30 2.88 -0.86
N LYS A 83 12.88 3.83 -0.12
CA LYS A 83 13.22 3.68 1.31
C LYS A 83 11.99 3.36 2.17
N LYS A 84 10.80 3.79 1.75
CA LYS A 84 9.54 3.45 2.41
C LYS A 84 9.22 1.94 2.39
N TYR A 85 9.82 1.19 1.47
CA TYR A 85 9.58 -0.24 1.26
C TYR A 85 10.76 -1.14 1.65
N ARG A 86 11.92 -0.56 2.03
CA ARG A 86 13.19 -1.28 2.23
C ARG A 86 13.78 -1.08 3.62
#